data_AF-J2GEW4-F1
#
_entry.id   AF-J2GEW4-F1
#
_cell.length_a   1.000
_cell.length_b   1.000
_cell.length_c   1.000
_cell.angle_alpha   90.00
_cell.angle_beta   90.00
_cell.angle_gamma   90.00
#
_symmetry.space_group_name_H-M   'P 1'
#
loop_
_entity.id
_entity.type
_entity.pdbx_description
1 polymer ?
#
loop_
_entity_poly.entity_id
_entity_poly.type
_entity_poly.pdbx_seq_one_letter_code
_entity_poly.pdbx_strand_id
1 'polypeptide(L)'
;PAYTAVLTFHLEMIPQDMLAPIILSRKYVPFPPVLEVLFLELTIEFLREAGARLPTKVGQTLGIVGGIVIGQASVEAALTSNILLIIVALSALASFTTPIYKMSNTIRFLRFPLIILSGIWGGLGIAIGLMFMLTHLLQLKSLGTPYLAPLYPFRRRSFADSFIRSSYSKTAKRSAVMRVISQWRYDPDKATQKRDIDE
;
A
#
# COMPACT_ATOMS: atom_id res chain seq x y z
N PRO A 1 -8.22 4.53 -6.92
CA PRO A 1 -7.65 5.09 -8.18
C PRO A 1 -7.85 4.17 -9.40
N ALA A 2 -7.34 2.93 -9.40
CA ALA A 2 -7.41 2.06 -10.58
C ALA A 2 -8.85 1.77 -11.03
N TYR A 3 -9.75 1.40 -10.10
CA TYR A 3 -11.18 1.21 -10.39
C TYR A 3 -11.81 2.45 -11.04
N THR A 4 -11.52 3.63 -10.49
CA THR A 4 -12.00 4.93 -10.99
C THR A 4 -11.50 5.18 -12.42
N ALA A 5 -10.21 4.97 -12.69
CA ALA A 5 -9.64 5.13 -14.03
C ALA A 5 -10.26 4.16 -15.05
N VAL A 6 -10.43 2.90 -14.68
CA VAL A 6 -10.99 1.86 -15.56
C VAL A 6 -12.45 2.17 -15.90
N LEU A 7 -13.29 2.46 -14.91
CA LEU A 7 -14.70 2.73 -15.19
C LEU A 7 -14.97 4.06 -15.88
N THR A 8 -14.12 5.07 -15.68
CA THR A 8 -14.34 6.38 -16.30
C THR A 8 -13.72 6.48 -17.70
N PHE A 9 -12.58 5.84 -17.96
CA PHE A 9 -11.82 6.03 -19.21
C PHE A 9 -11.51 4.75 -19.99
N HIS A 10 -11.52 3.57 -19.35
CA HIS A 10 -11.06 2.32 -19.97
C HIS A 10 -12.00 1.13 -19.70
N LEU A 11 -13.28 1.29 -20.04
CA LEU A 11 -14.30 0.22 -19.87
C LEU A 11 -13.94 -1.06 -20.64
N GLU A 12 -13.19 -0.94 -21.73
CA GLU A 12 -12.72 -2.05 -22.56
C GLU A 12 -11.75 -3.00 -21.84
N MET A 13 -11.11 -2.55 -20.75
CA MET A 13 -10.24 -3.42 -19.95
C MET A 13 -11.03 -4.43 -19.11
N ILE A 14 -12.34 -4.26 -18.99
CA ILE A 14 -13.20 -5.14 -18.20
C ILE A 14 -13.63 -6.34 -19.06
N PRO A 15 -13.45 -7.58 -18.59
CA PRO A 15 -13.98 -8.76 -19.28
C PRO A 15 -15.49 -8.62 -19.52
N GLN A 16 -15.95 -9.04 -20.71
CA GLN A 16 -17.36 -8.87 -21.10
C GLN A 16 -18.33 -9.52 -20.09
N ASP A 17 -17.96 -10.67 -19.54
CA ASP A 17 -18.76 -11.39 -18.53
C ASP A 17 -18.98 -10.57 -17.25
N MET A 18 -18.03 -9.69 -16.90
CA MET A 18 -18.09 -8.83 -15.70
C MET A 18 -18.79 -7.50 -15.96
N LEU A 19 -19.01 -7.14 -17.22
CA LEU A 19 -19.53 -5.84 -17.60
C LEU A 19 -21.01 -5.68 -17.23
N ALA A 20 -21.83 -6.71 -17.47
CA ALA A 20 -23.24 -6.70 -17.10
C ALA A 20 -23.47 -6.61 -15.57
N PRO A 21 -22.81 -7.41 -14.71
CA PRO A 21 -22.89 -7.24 -13.26
C PRO A 21 -22.49 -5.84 -12.77
N ILE A 22 -21.45 -5.25 -13.34
CA ILE A 22 -20.98 -3.91 -12.98
C ILE A 22 -22.03 -2.85 -13.31
N ILE A 23 -22.59 -2.88 -14.52
CA ILE A 23 -23.64 -1.94 -14.93
C ILE A 23 -24.88 -2.10 -14.04
N LEU A 24 -25.34 -3.33 -13.80
CA LEU A 24 -26.51 -3.59 -12.97
C LEU A 24 -26.30 -3.13 -11.53
N SER A 25 -25.12 -3.38 -10.94
CA SER A 25 -24.80 -2.94 -9.57
C SER A 25 -24.74 -1.41 -9.41
N ARG A 26 -24.56 -0.68 -10.51
CA ARG A 26 -24.47 0.79 -10.55
C ARG A 26 -25.73 1.48 -11.05
N LYS A 27 -26.73 0.74 -11.52
CA LYS A 27 -27.92 1.29 -12.20
C LYS A 27 -28.64 2.38 -11.38
N TYR A 28 -28.65 2.23 -10.06
CA TYR A 28 -29.34 3.14 -9.14
C TYR A 28 -28.39 4.10 -8.40
N VAL A 29 -27.09 4.05 -8.69
CA VAL A 29 -26.09 4.88 -8.02
C VAL A 29 -25.96 6.22 -8.76
N PRO A 30 -26.29 7.36 -8.11
CA PRO A 30 -26.34 8.66 -8.78
C PRO A 30 -24.97 9.33 -8.94
N PHE A 31 -23.95 8.83 -8.23
CA PHE A 31 -22.63 9.44 -8.18
C PHE A 31 -21.68 8.89 -9.25
N PRO A 32 -20.74 9.71 -9.74
CA PRO A 32 -19.63 9.22 -10.55
C PRO A 32 -18.67 8.36 -9.71
N PRO A 33 -17.92 7.43 -10.34
CA PRO A 33 -16.99 6.54 -9.65
C PRO A 33 -15.96 7.24 -8.75
N VAL A 34 -15.58 8.46 -9.08
CA VAL A 34 -14.64 9.27 -8.28
C VAL A 34 -15.24 9.60 -6.91
N LEU A 35 -16.48 10.08 -6.87
CA LEU A 35 -17.14 10.50 -5.64
C LEU A 35 -17.50 9.30 -4.75
N GLU A 36 -17.93 8.18 -5.35
CA GLU A 36 -18.19 6.94 -4.60
C GLU A 36 -16.95 6.43 -3.86
N VAL A 37 -15.80 6.39 -4.56
CA VAL A 37 -14.54 5.94 -3.95
C VAL A 37 -14.09 6.92 -2.87
N LEU A 38 -14.19 8.23 -3.11
CA LEU A 38 -13.83 9.23 -2.10
C LEU A 38 -14.69 9.11 -0.85
N PHE A 39 -16.00 8.89 -1.00
CA PHE A 39 -16.93 8.71 0.10
C PHE A 39 -16.56 7.51 0.99
N LEU A 40 -16.33 6.33 0.39
CA LEU A 40 -15.96 5.14 1.19
C LEU A 40 -14.56 5.25 1.78
N GLU A 41 -13.58 5.78 1.04
CA GLU A 41 -12.22 5.97 1.56
C GLU A 41 -12.19 6.95 2.74
N LEU A 42 -12.96 8.05 2.67
CA LEU A 42 -13.14 8.97 3.80
C LEU A 42 -13.83 8.29 4.99
N THR A 43 -14.88 7.53 4.74
CA THR A 43 -15.62 6.81 5.78
C THR A 43 -14.71 5.86 6.56
N ILE A 44 -13.91 5.07 5.84
CA ILE A 44 -12.95 4.15 6.45
C ILE A 44 -11.88 4.90 7.24
N GLU A 45 -11.41 6.04 6.74
CA GLU A 45 -10.39 6.82 7.43
C GLU A 45 -10.94 7.46 8.72
N PHE A 46 -12.18 7.96 8.70
CA PHE A 46 -12.87 8.42 9.91
C PHE A 46 -13.07 7.31 10.93
N LEU A 47 -13.54 6.14 10.48
CA LEU A 47 -13.71 4.97 11.36
C LEU A 47 -12.39 4.56 12.00
N ARG A 48 -11.29 4.58 11.24
CA ARG A 48 -9.97 4.19 11.73
C ARG A 48 -9.40 5.22 12.71
N GLU A 49 -9.53 6.50 12.41
CA GLU A 49 -9.03 7.57 13.28
C GLU A 49 -9.82 7.65 14.58
N ALA A 50 -11.14 7.43 14.52
CA ALA A 50 -11.99 7.28 15.71
C ALA A 50 -11.62 6.01 16.50
N GLY A 51 -11.44 4.87 15.81
CA GLY A 51 -11.06 3.61 16.44
C GLY A 51 -9.69 3.66 17.13
N ALA A 52 -8.74 4.41 16.58
CA ALA A 52 -7.41 4.61 17.17
C ALA A 52 -7.43 5.50 18.43
N ARG A 53 -8.46 6.33 18.62
CA ARG A 53 -8.62 7.23 19.77
C ARG A 53 -9.41 6.61 20.92
N LEU A 54 -10.14 5.54 20.66
CA LEU A 54 -11.00 4.86 21.62
C LEU A 54 -10.26 3.71 22.32
N PRO A 55 -10.69 3.31 23.54
CA PRO A 55 -10.19 2.10 24.19
C PRO A 55 -10.40 0.87 23.30
N THR A 56 -9.49 -0.11 23.37
CA THR A 56 -9.44 -1.27 22.45
C THR A 56 -10.77 -2.02 22.31
N LYS A 57 -11.51 -2.23 23.40
CA LYS A 57 -12.83 -2.89 23.38
C LYS A 57 -13.88 -2.09 22.59
N VAL A 58 -13.84 -0.76 22.68
CA VAL A 58 -14.77 0.13 21.98
C VAL A 58 -14.34 0.31 20.52
N GLY A 59 -13.03 0.42 20.25
CA GLY A 59 -12.48 0.52 18.91
C GLY A 59 -12.77 -0.71 18.05
N GLN A 60 -12.73 -1.92 18.64
CA GLN A 60 -13.14 -3.15 17.95
C GLN A 60 -14.62 -3.14 17.55
N THR A 61 -15.51 -2.75 18.48
CA THR A 61 -16.94 -2.62 18.19
C THR A 61 -17.21 -1.58 17.11
N LEU A 62 -16.53 -0.42 17.16
CA LEU A 62 -16.63 0.60 16.13
C LEU A 62 -16.16 0.08 14.76
N GLY A 63 -15.12 -0.75 14.71
CA GLY A 63 -14.66 -1.39 13.48
C GLY A 63 -15.69 -2.34 12.88
N ILE A 64 -16.36 -3.16 13.71
CA ILE A 64 -17.39 -4.11 13.25
C ILE A 64 -18.65 -3.35 12.79
N VAL A 65 -19.15 -2.43 13.62
CA VAL A 65 -20.33 -1.61 13.30
C VAL A 65 -20.04 -0.73 12.08
N GLY A 66 -18.88 -0.07 12.05
CA GLY A 66 -18.48 0.77 10.93
C GLY A 66 -18.31 -0.02 9.63
N GLY A 67 -17.68 -1.19 9.66
CA GLY A 67 -17.46 -2.00 8.47
C GLY A 67 -18.74 -2.60 7.91
N ILE A 68 -19.58 -3.20 8.76
CA ILE A 68 -20.78 -3.91 8.33
C ILE A 68 -21.95 -2.95 8.16
N VAL A 69 -22.30 -2.17 9.19
CA VAL A 69 -23.51 -1.34 9.19
C VAL A 69 -23.38 -0.20 8.19
N ILE A 70 -22.25 0.53 8.18
CA ILE A 70 -22.08 1.63 7.22
C ILE A 70 -21.89 1.08 5.80
N GLY A 71 -21.20 -0.06 5.65
CA GLY A 71 -21.07 -0.74 4.36
C GLY A 71 -22.43 -1.11 3.76
N GLN A 72 -23.28 -1.80 4.53
CA GLN A 72 -24.62 -2.19 4.11
C GLN A 72 -25.50 -0.97 3.85
N ALA A 73 -25.53 -0.01 4.77
CA ALA A 73 -26.31 1.21 4.61
C ALA A 73 -25.89 2.02 3.37
N SER A 74 -24.60 2.03 3.02
CA SER A 74 -24.10 2.73 1.83
C SER A 74 -24.56 2.10 0.52
N VAL A 75 -24.76 0.78 0.51
CA VAL A 75 -25.32 0.04 -0.63
C VAL A 75 -26.83 0.20 -0.69
N GLU A 76 -27.53 0.03 0.43
CA GLU A 76 -28.99 0.13 0.53
C GLU A 76 -29.50 1.53 0.19
N ALA A 77 -28.77 2.57 0.62
CA ALA A 77 -29.05 3.96 0.26
C ALA A 77 -28.66 4.31 -1.19
N ALA A 78 -28.19 3.33 -1.97
CA ALA A 78 -27.69 3.49 -3.34
C ALA A 78 -26.59 4.57 -3.48
N LEU A 79 -25.86 4.87 -2.41
CA LEU A 79 -24.72 5.80 -2.44
C LEU A 79 -23.53 5.19 -3.16
N THR A 80 -23.39 3.86 -3.12
CA THR A 80 -22.27 3.11 -3.70
C THR A 80 -22.69 1.76 -4.24
N SER A 81 -21.91 1.21 -5.18
CA SER A 81 -22.15 -0.14 -5.73
C SER A 81 -21.47 -1.25 -4.93
N ASN A 82 -22.06 -2.45 -4.94
CA ASN A 82 -21.55 -3.65 -4.25
C ASN A 82 -20.12 -3.99 -4.66
N ILE A 83 -19.83 -3.92 -5.96
CA ILE A 83 -18.51 -4.26 -6.50
C ILE A 83 -17.46 -3.24 -6.06
N LEU A 84 -17.81 -1.94 -6.07
CA LEU A 84 -16.93 -0.89 -5.54
C LEU A 84 -16.65 -1.09 -4.06
N LEU A 85 -17.67 -1.43 -3.26
CA LEU A 85 -17.51 -1.68 -1.82
C LEU A 85 -16.51 -2.81 -1.58
N ILE A 86 -16.63 -3.93 -2.30
CA ILE A 86 -15.70 -5.07 -2.18
C ILE A 86 -14.26 -4.63 -2.51
N ILE A 87 -14.07 -3.88 -3.60
CA ILE A 87 -12.73 -3.41 -4.02
C ILE A 87 -12.13 -2.47 -2.97
N VAL A 88 -12.92 -1.55 -2.41
CA VAL A 88 -12.46 -0.63 -1.36
C VAL A 88 -12.16 -1.39 -0.06
N ALA A 89 -12.99 -2.37 0.32
CA ALA A 89 -12.76 -3.20 1.50
C ALA A 89 -11.45 -4.00 1.38
N LEU A 90 -11.17 -4.61 0.22
CA LEU A 90 -9.90 -5.29 -0.06
C LEU A 90 -8.71 -4.32 0.00
N SER A 91 -8.86 -3.12 -0.57
CA SER A 91 -7.86 -2.05 -0.52
C SER A 91 -7.57 -1.57 0.92
N ALA A 92 -8.59 -1.53 1.77
CA ALA A 92 -8.47 -1.21 3.19
C ALA A 92 -7.77 -2.33 3.96
N LEU A 93 -8.14 -3.59 3.74
CA LEU A 93 -7.48 -4.76 4.34
C LEU A 93 -6.01 -4.84 3.95
N ALA A 94 -5.69 -4.61 2.67
CA ALA A 94 -4.32 -4.57 2.18
C ALA A 94 -3.47 -3.50 2.89
N SER A 95 -4.08 -2.41 3.37
CA SER A 95 -3.35 -1.36 4.10
C SER A 95 -2.77 -1.80 5.45
N PHE A 96 -3.27 -2.91 6.03
CA PHE A 96 -2.76 -3.49 7.27
C PHE A 96 -1.51 -4.38 7.06
N THR A 97 -1.16 -4.70 5.82
CA THR A 97 0.07 -5.45 5.50
C THR A 97 1.34 -4.64 5.78
N THR A 98 1.23 -3.30 5.82
CA THR A 98 2.36 -2.41 6.13
C THR A 98 2.60 -2.41 7.65
N PRO A 99 3.74 -2.92 8.14
CA PRO A 99 3.98 -3.11 9.57
C PRO A 99 4.20 -1.77 10.32
N ILE A 100 4.56 -0.71 9.61
CA ILE A 100 4.86 0.60 10.19
C ILE A 100 3.64 1.51 10.04
N TYR A 101 3.02 1.87 11.18
CA TYR A 101 1.81 2.71 11.20
C TYR A 101 1.99 4.03 10.45
N LYS A 102 3.12 4.73 10.67
CA LYS A 102 3.42 6.01 10.01
C LYS A 102 3.45 5.87 8.49
N MET A 103 4.06 4.81 7.98
CA MET A 103 4.14 4.52 6.55
C MET A 103 2.77 4.16 5.97
N SER A 104 1.99 3.33 6.68
CA SER A 104 0.61 3.03 6.31
C SER A 104 -0.20 4.32 6.18
N ASN A 105 -0.09 5.24 7.16
CA ASN A 105 -0.79 6.51 7.12
C ASN A 105 -0.42 7.36 5.90
N THR A 106 0.88 7.49 5.61
CA THR A 106 1.37 8.21 4.42
C THR A 106 0.80 7.64 3.12
N ILE A 107 0.77 6.31 2.97
CA ILE A 107 0.22 5.66 1.77
C ILE A 107 -1.27 5.98 1.58
N ARG A 108 -2.05 6.04 2.66
CA ARG A 108 -3.47 6.41 2.61
C ARG A 108 -3.67 7.86 2.18
N PHE A 109 -2.91 8.79 2.77
CA PHE A 109 -2.99 10.20 2.39
C PHE A 109 -2.62 10.41 0.93
N LEU A 110 -1.60 9.69 0.42
CA LEU A 110 -1.24 9.71 -0.99
C LEU A 110 -2.31 9.12 -1.92
N ARG A 111 -3.21 8.28 -1.39
CA ARG A 111 -4.30 7.68 -2.18
C ARG A 111 -5.33 8.73 -2.63
N PHE A 112 -5.64 9.73 -1.82
CA PHE A 112 -6.64 10.75 -2.16
C PHE A 112 -6.25 11.57 -3.41
N PRO A 113 -5.04 12.17 -3.51
CA PRO A 113 -4.59 12.82 -4.73
C PRO A 113 -4.59 11.89 -5.94
N LEU A 114 -4.19 10.62 -5.77
CA LEU A 114 -4.19 9.65 -6.86
C LEU A 114 -5.61 9.31 -7.35
N ILE A 115 -6.61 9.26 -6.46
CA ILE A 115 -8.02 9.09 -6.84
C ILE A 115 -8.49 10.29 -7.66
N ILE A 116 -8.18 11.51 -7.22
CA ILE A 116 -8.56 12.74 -7.92
C ILE A 116 -7.91 12.78 -9.31
N LEU A 117 -6.60 12.55 -9.40
CA LEU A 117 -5.89 12.48 -10.69
C LEU A 117 -6.46 11.39 -11.60
N SER A 118 -6.84 10.24 -11.05
CA SER A 118 -7.50 9.16 -11.83
C SER A 118 -8.89 9.53 -12.33
N GLY A 119 -9.59 10.44 -11.63
CA GLY A 119 -10.88 10.96 -12.06
C GLY A 119 -10.79 11.98 -13.18
N ILE A 120 -9.70 12.76 -13.22
CA ILE A 120 -9.50 13.82 -14.23
C ILE A 120 -8.87 13.26 -15.51
N TRP A 121 -7.86 12.39 -15.39
CA TRP A 121 -7.05 11.90 -16.51
C TRP A 121 -6.99 10.37 -16.62
N GLY A 122 -7.81 9.63 -15.87
CA GLY A 122 -7.85 8.17 -15.97
C GLY A 122 -6.52 7.50 -15.61
N GLY A 123 -6.10 6.54 -16.43
CA GLY A 123 -4.84 5.82 -16.23
C GLY A 123 -3.61 6.73 -16.31
N LEU A 124 -3.65 7.76 -17.15
CA LEU A 124 -2.56 8.74 -17.28
C LEU A 124 -2.37 9.54 -15.99
N GLY A 125 -3.47 9.93 -15.32
CA GLY A 125 -3.40 10.64 -14.04
C GLY A 125 -2.72 9.82 -12.95
N ILE A 126 -3.00 8.51 -12.91
CA ILE A 126 -2.31 7.58 -12.00
C ILE A 126 -0.82 7.51 -12.33
N ALA A 127 -0.45 7.37 -13.60
CA ALA A 127 0.94 7.31 -14.04
C ALA A 127 1.72 8.57 -13.65
N ILE A 128 1.15 9.76 -13.89
CA ILE A 128 1.75 11.05 -13.51
C ILE A 128 1.92 11.15 -11.99
N GLY A 129 0.89 10.79 -11.21
CA GLY A 129 0.98 10.80 -9.76
C GLY A 129 2.04 9.84 -9.20
N LEU A 130 2.17 8.65 -9.81
CA LEU A 130 3.22 7.70 -9.47
C LEU A 130 4.62 8.21 -9.84
N MET A 131 4.78 8.85 -11.00
CA MET A 131 6.05 9.46 -11.42
C MET A 131 6.49 10.59 -10.47
N PHE A 132 5.56 11.45 -10.06
CA PHE A 132 5.82 12.49 -9.07
C PHE A 132 6.28 11.88 -7.73
N MET A 133 5.58 10.85 -7.27
CA MET A 133 5.92 10.12 -6.05
C MET A 133 7.32 9.48 -6.13
N LEU A 134 7.62 8.81 -7.24
CA LEU A 134 8.93 8.19 -7.48
C LEU A 134 10.05 9.23 -7.48
N THR A 135 9.83 10.36 -8.15
CA THR A 135 10.80 11.46 -8.21
C THR A 135 11.08 12.03 -6.82
N HIS A 136 10.03 12.21 -6.01
CA HIS A 136 10.19 12.64 -4.61
C HIS A 136 11.00 11.62 -3.80
N LEU A 137 10.67 10.34 -3.91
CA LEU A 137 11.37 9.24 -3.24
C LEU A 137 12.87 9.16 -3.61
N LEU A 138 13.24 9.47 -4.86
CA LEU A 138 14.63 9.50 -5.31
C LEU A 138 15.46 10.64 -4.71
N GLN A 139 14.81 11.76 -4.36
CA GLN A 139 15.48 12.92 -3.75
C GLN A 139 15.70 12.73 -2.24
N LEU A 140 14.91 11.87 -1.59
CA LEU A 140 15.02 11.62 -0.15
C LEU A 140 16.30 10.88 0.22
N LYS A 141 16.95 11.36 1.27
CA LYS A 141 18.11 10.72 1.91
C LYS A 141 17.79 10.41 3.37
N SER A 142 18.06 9.19 3.80
CA SER A 142 18.00 8.75 5.19
C SER A 142 19.42 8.57 5.71
N LEU A 143 19.81 9.37 6.71
CA LEU A 143 21.15 9.31 7.34
C LEU A 143 22.30 9.31 6.31
N GLY A 144 22.21 10.18 5.30
CA GLY A 144 23.21 10.31 4.22
C GLY A 144 23.12 9.24 3.12
N THR A 145 22.27 8.24 3.27
CA THR A 145 22.04 7.18 2.27
C THR A 145 20.74 7.42 1.48
N PRO A 146 20.68 7.10 0.17
CA PRO A 146 19.44 7.23 -0.61
C PRO A 146 18.30 6.39 -0.01
N TYR A 147 17.10 6.96 0.10
CA TYR A 147 15.94 6.26 0.68
C TYR A 147 15.57 4.98 -0.09
N LEU A 148 15.77 4.99 -1.41
CA LEU A 148 15.50 3.85 -2.28
C LEU A 148 16.61 2.78 -2.30
N ALA A 149 17.64 2.88 -1.47
CA ALA A 149 18.67 1.84 -1.42
C ALA A 149 18.07 0.51 -0.90
N PRO A 150 18.32 -0.64 -1.54
CA PRO A 150 19.31 -0.92 -2.59
C PRO A 150 18.77 -0.88 -4.04
N LEU A 151 17.51 -0.51 -4.23
CA LEU A 151 16.83 -0.37 -5.54
C LEU A 151 17.51 0.71 -6.39
N TYR A 152 17.77 1.88 -5.79
CA TYR A 152 18.54 2.96 -6.40
C TYR A 152 19.47 3.64 -5.39
N PRO A 153 20.77 3.82 -5.69
CA PRO A 153 21.50 3.30 -6.85
C PRO A 153 21.60 1.77 -6.77
N PHE A 154 21.37 1.09 -7.90
CA PHE A 154 21.27 -0.36 -7.95
C PHE A 154 22.58 -1.04 -7.52
N ARG A 155 22.53 -1.80 -6.41
CA ARG A 155 23.69 -2.51 -5.86
C ARG A 155 23.33 -3.96 -5.56
N ARG A 156 23.68 -4.87 -6.49
CA ARG A 156 23.41 -6.33 -6.37
C ARG A 156 23.83 -6.91 -5.02
N ARG A 157 24.97 -6.47 -4.46
CA ARG A 157 25.50 -6.95 -3.17
C ARG A 157 24.60 -6.68 -1.97
N SER A 158 23.81 -5.60 -2.00
CA SER A 158 22.89 -5.25 -0.91
C SER A 158 21.48 -5.81 -1.15
N PHE A 159 21.18 -6.36 -2.34
CA PHE A 159 19.86 -6.87 -2.67
C PHE A 159 19.52 -8.18 -1.96
N ALA A 160 20.53 -9.04 -1.78
CA ALA A 160 20.44 -10.34 -1.09
C ALA A 160 20.26 -10.22 0.44
N ASP A 161 20.28 -9.00 0.99
CA ASP A 161 20.03 -8.72 2.40
C ASP A 161 18.71 -7.95 2.63
N SER A 162 18.17 -7.29 1.59
CA SER A 162 16.98 -6.43 1.71
C SER A 162 15.67 -7.11 1.30
N PHE A 163 15.65 -7.85 0.19
CA PHE A 163 14.40 -8.48 -0.31
C PHE A 163 14.25 -9.94 0.12
N ILE A 164 15.36 -10.67 0.19
CA ILE A 164 15.40 -12.07 0.62
C ILE A 164 16.39 -12.12 1.78
N ARG A 165 15.96 -12.59 2.96
CA ARG A 165 16.88 -12.74 4.09
C ARG A 165 17.75 -13.99 3.87
N SER A 166 18.93 -13.82 3.27
CA SER A 166 19.88 -14.91 3.06
C SER A 166 20.48 -15.43 4.37
N SER A 167 20.96 -16.68 4.39
CA SER A 167 21.64 -17.28 5.55
C SER A 167 22.87 -16.48 5.94
N TYR A 168 23.12 -16.36 7.26
CA TYR A 168 24.20 -15.56 7.80
C TYR A 168 25.54 -15.89 7.17
N SER A 169 25.86 -17.16 6.91
CA SER A 169 27.12 -17.58 6.28
C SER A 169 27.39 -16.94 4.91
N LYS A 170 26.35 -16.57 4.17
CA LYS A 170 26.46 -15.89 2.86
C LYS A 170 26.46 -14.35 2.97
N THR A 171 26.22 -13.83 4.17
CA THR A 171 26.15 -12.39 4.49
C THR A 171 27.27 -11.97 5.45
N ALA A 172 28.51 -12.29 5.09
CA ALA A 172 29.68 -11.81 5.83
C ALA A 172 30.00 -10.33 5.54
N LYS A 173 29.59 -9.80 4.39
CA LYS A 173 29.90 -8.43 3.96
C LYS A 173 28.82 -7.43 4.41
N ARG A 174 29.25 -6.23 4.79
CA ARG A 174 28.36 -5.10 5.13
C ARG A 174 27.70 -4.53 3.87
N SER A 175 26.57 -3.86 4.04
CA SER A 175 25.88 -3.19 2.93
C SER A 175 26.80 -2.14 2.30
N ALA A 176 26.97 -2.20 0.99
CA ALA A 176 27.85 -1.29 0.25
C ALA A 176 27.32 0.15 0.21
N VAL A 177 26.13 0.41 0.76
CA VAL A 177 25.47 1.72 0.78
C VAL A 177 26.11 2.65 1.82
N MET A 178 26.56 2.12 2.96
CA MET A 178 27.04 2.93 4.09
C MET A 178 28.51 3.38 3.98
N ARG A 179 29.22 3.08 2.88
CA ARG A 179 30.68 3.37 2.70
C ARG A 179 31.51 3.14 3.98
N VAL A 180 31.32 1.98 4.59
CA VAL A 180 31.97 1.61 5.86
C VAL A 180 33.48 1.38 5.71
N ILE A 181 34.24 1.73 6.74
CA ILE A 181 35.71 1.57 6.81
C ILE A 181 36.11 0.09 6.70
N SER A 182 35.41 -0.80 7.42
CA SER A 182 35.57 -2.25 7.28
C SER A 182 34.39 -2.84 6.51
N GLN A 183 34.69 -3.61 5.46
CA GLN A 183 33.69 -4.26 4.61
C GLN A 183 33.10 -5.53 5.25
N TRP A 184 33.77 -6.11 6.25
CA TRP A 184 33.38 -7.39 6.83
C TRP A 184 32.60 -7.17 8.15
N ARG A 185 31.47 -7.86 8.32
CA ARG A 185 30.68 -7.88 9.57
C ARG A 185 31.38 -8.73 10.62
N TYR A 186 31.89 -9.87 10.20
CA TYR A 186 32.62 -10.85 10.98
C TYR A 186 33.60 -11.59 10.04
N ASP A 187 34.55 -12.31 10.61
CA ASP A 187 35.52 -13.12 9.87
C ASP A 187 34.85 -14.45 9.44
N PRO A 188 34.63 -14.69 8.13
CA PRO A 188 33.91 -15.86 7.65
C PRO A 188 34.63 -17.18 7.95
N ASP A 189 35.96 -17.14 8.02
CA ASP A 189 36.79 -18.32 8.27
C ASP A 189 36.65 -18.76 9.74
N LYS A 190 36.60 -17.80 10.67
CA LYS A 190 36.32 -18.06 12.09
C LYS A 190 34.88 -18.47 12.37
N ALA A 191 33.92 -18.02 11.58
CA ALA A 191 32.51 -18.35 11.76
C ALA A 191 32.14 -19.75 11.25
N THR A 192 32.96 -20.32 10.35
CA THR A 192 32.75 -21.66 9.79
C THR A 192 33.46 -22.74 10.62
N GLN A 193 34.43 -22.35 11.46
CA GLN A 193 35.04 -23.26 12.43
C GLN A 193 33.99 -23.68 13.46
N LYS A 194 33.65 -24.97 13.47
CA LYS A 194 32.94 -25.57 14.61
C LYS A 194 33.85 -25.44 15.82
N ARG A 195 33.43 -24.65 16.80
CA ARG A 195 33.99 -24.78 18.14
C ARG A 195 33.39 -26.05 18.69
N ASP A 196 34.19 -27.11 18.75
CA ASP A 196 33.84 -28.27 19.54
C ASP A 196 33.72 -27.78 20.98
N ILE A 197 32.48 -27.72 21.48
CA ILE A 197 32.18 -27.34 22.86
C ILE A 197 32.37 -28.62 23.68
N ASP A 198 33.60 -29.10 23.75
CA ASP A 198 34.02 -30.16 24.64
C ASP A 198 35.12 -29.59 25.55
N GLU A 199 34.67 -28.79 26.53
CA GLU A 199 35.19 -28.63 27.91
C GLU A 199 34.30 -27.66 28.71
#